data_AF-A0A0F8ZXL5-F1
#
_entry.id   AF-A0A0F8ZXL5-F1
#
_cell.length_a   1.000
_cell.length_b   1.000
_cell.length_c   1.000
_cell.angle_alpha   90.00
_cell.angle_beta   90.00
_cell.angle_gamma   90.00
#
_symmetry.space_group_name_H-M   'P 1'
#
loop_
_entity.id
_entity.type
_entity.pdbx_description
1 polymer ?
#
loop_
_entity_poly.entity_id
_entity_poly.type
_entity_poly.pdbx_seq_one_letter_code
_entity_poly.pdbx_strand_id
1 'polypeptide(L)'
;MMLIQVIGGATVGYEEFTFPDGQRHVTLAADVSWSDVVVTASLCNADDLFDLLLVTDILHNNHNGVHLRVDYLLGARMDRRIDDRQPDTLAVVADIINAANFKSVSILDPHSDAALDIIAGCELPRYPMAEMRDVLSEYEPAETLIVIPDKGAAKRVLAMTQGFGFAHVQCYKVRDEQTGALSGFAIANEAARVYSVTGKRCLIVDDICDGGGTFTGLAKALREAGARSIDLFVTHGIFSKGRALQGIDKIYSTGSFRGRVHPKRPGVRTGP
;
A
#
# COMPACT_ATOMS: atom_id res chain seq x y z
N MET A 1 15.53 1.59 5.21
CA MET A 1 16.45 0.48 5.48
C MET A 1 15.66 -0.82 5.51
N MET A 2 15.89 -1.67 4.50
CA MET A 2 15.51 -3.08 4.49
C MET A 2 16.10 -3.82 5.71
N LEU A 3 15.45 -4.90 6.10
CA LEU A 3 15.86 -5.76 7.23
C LEU A 3 16.07 -7.19 6.73
N ILE A 4 17.19 -7.80 7.09
CA ILE A 4 17.52 -9.18 6.73
C ILE A 4 17.35 -10.03 7.98
N GLN A 5 16.40 -10.96 7.97
CA GLN A 5 16.12 -11.82 9.12
C GLN A 5 16.54 -13.25 8.82
N VAL A 6 17.49 -13.78 9.58
CA VAL A 6 17.80 -15.21 9.54
C VAL A 6 16.60 -16.00 10.07
N ILE A 7 16.14 -17.04 9.37
CA ILE A 7 15.01 -17.85 9.84
C ILE A 7 15.38 -18.52 11.16
N GLY A 8 14.66 -18.17 12.23
CA GLY A 8 14.95 -18.64 13.59
C GLY A 8 16.15 -17.98 14.27
N GLY A 9 16.73 -16.93 13.67
CA GLY A 9 17.97 -16.29 14.13
C GLY A 9 17.86 -14.78 14.35
N ALA A 10 18.97 -14.08 14.14
CA ALA A 10 19.08 -12.63 14.34
C ALA A 10 18.60 -11.82 13.13
N THR A 11 18.26 -10.54 13.38
CA THR A 11 18.07 -9.53 12.33
C THR A 11 19.39 -8.83 12.06
N VAL A 12 19.73 -8.68 10.79
CA VAL A 12 20.92 -7.99 10.27
C VAL A 12 20.46 -6.82 9.40
N GLY A 13 21.06 -5.65 9.63
CA GLY A 13 20.86 -4.46 8.79
C GLY A 13 21.86 -4.40 7.64
N TYR A 14 21.78 -3.34 6.83
CA TYR A 14 22.83 -2.98 5.89
C TYR A 14 23.08 -1.48 5.96
N GLU A 15 24.29 -1.10 5.59
CA GLU A 15 24.69 0.28 5.38
C GLU A 15 24.72 0.58 3.88
N GLU A 16 24.18 1.73 3.50
CA GLU A 16 24.20 2.23 2.13
C GLU A 16 25.31 3.26 1.96
N PHE A 17 26.01 3.19 0.83
CA PHE A 17 26.98 4.19 0.41
C PHE A 17 26.71 4.59 -1.04
N THR A 18 26.80 5.88 -1.34
CA THR A 18 26.68 6.39 -2.71
C THR A 18 27.99 7.06 -3.09
N PHE A 19 28.63 6.55 -4.14
CA PHE A 19 29.83 7.15 -4.72
C PHE A 19 29.53 8.55 -5.27
N PRO A 20 30.53 9.43 -5.44
CA PRO A 20 30.32 10.80 -5.97
C PRO A 20 29.67 10.87 -7.35
N ASP A 21 29.75 9.80 -8.14
CA ASP A 21 29.13 9.67 -9.46
C ASP A 21 27.70 9.09 -9.43
N GLY A 22 27.18 8.79 -8.23
CA GLY A 22 25.82 8.28 -8.00
C GLY A 22 25.72 6.75 -7.93
N GLN A 23 26.81 6.01 -8.08
CA GLN A 23 26.76 4.55 -7.95
C GLN A 23 26.46 4.14 -6.50
N ARG A 24 25.57 3.16 -6.34
CA ARG A 24 25.19 2.64 -5.02
C ARG A 24 26.03 1.43 -4.64
N HIS A 25 26.35 1.33 -3.36
CA HIS A 25 27.02 0.20 -2.74
C HIS A 25 26.35 -0.10 -1.41
N VAL A 26 26.34 -1.37 -1.02
CA VAL A 26 25.77 -1.82 0.25
C VAL A 26 26.76 -2.71 0.98
N THR A 27 26.76 -2.63 2.30
CA THR A 27 27.54 -3.53 3.16
C THR A 27 26.63 -4.06 4.26
N LEU A 28 26.60 -5.37 4.46
CA LEU A 28 25.82 -5.96 5.54
C LEU A 28 26.46 -5.58 6.88
N ALA A 29 25.64 -5.25 7.88
CA ALA A 29 26.13 -4.82 9.19
C ALA A 29 26.83 -5.95 9.98
N ALA A 30 26.59 -7.21 9.58
CA ALA A 30 27.22 -8.39 10.12
C ALA A 30 27.17 -9.52 9.09
N ASP A 31 27.99 -10.55 9.30
CA ASP A 31 27.90 -11.79 8.56
C ASP A 31 26.55 -12.46 8.79
N VAL A 32 26.06 -13.10 7.73
CA VAL A 32 24.81 -13.87 7.75
C VAL A 32 25.18 -15.34 7.65
N SER A 33 24.67 -16.15 8.59
CA SER A 33 24.91 -17.61 8.58
C SER A 33 24.39 -18.25 7.29
N TRP A 34 24.96 -19.39 6.90
CA TRP A 34 24.51 -20.17 5.74
C TRP A 34 23.17 -20.84 6.03
N SER A 35 22.10 -20.08 5.85
CA SER A 35 20.72 -20.45 6.17
C SER A 35 19.73 -19.70 5.30
N ASP A 36 18.48 -20.14 5.26
CA ASP A 36 17.44 -19.36 4.62
C ASP A 36 17.18 -18.06 5.39
N VAL A 37 16.97 -16.99 4.65
CA VAL A 37 16.79 -15.64 5.17
C VAL A 37 15.54 -15.01 4.59
N VAL A 38 14.99 -14.07 5.33
CA VAL A 38 13.85 -13.25 4.94
C VAL A 38 14.30 -11.81 4.82
N VAL A 39 14.32 -11.27 3.60
CA VAL A 39 14.60 -9.85 3.35
C VAL A 39 13.28 -9.09 3.35
N THR A 40 13.10 -8.15 4.27
CA THR A 40 11.94 -7.25 4.34
C THR A 40 12.30 -5.89 3.76
N ALA A 41 11.58 -5.46 2.72
CA ALA A 41 11.91 -4.28 1.95
C ALA A 41 10.69 -3.42 1.60
N SER A 42 10.84 -2.11 1.78
CA SER A 42 9.92 -1.10 1.21
C SER A 42 10.55 -0.55 -0.06
N LEU A 43 10.05 -0.97 -1.22
CA LEU A 43 10.54 -0.57 -2.54
C LEU A 43 9.83 0.72 -2.96
N CYS A 44 10.21 1.85 -2.37
CA CYS A 44 9.55 3.12 -2.62
C CYS A 44 10.08 3.83 -3.88
N ASN A 45 11.28 3.50 -4.34
CA ASN A 45 11.93 4.10 -5.51
C ASN A 45 12.96 3.15 -6.16
N ALA A 46 13.60 3.59 -7.25
CA ALA A 46 14.55 2.77 -8.01
C ALA A 46 15.81 2.40 -7.22
N ASP A 47 16.27 3.27 -6.31
CA ASP A 47 17.42 2.98 -5.46
C ASP A 47 17.11 1.86 -4.48
N ASP A 48 15.90 1.85 -3.90
CA ASP A 48 15.48 0.77 -2.99
C ASP A 48 15.46 -0.58 -3.72
N LEU A 49 15.03 -0.58 -4.99
CA LEU A 49 15.04 -1.77 -5.85
C LEU A 49 16.47 -2.21 -6.16
N PHE A 50 17.37 -1.27 -6.47
CA PHE A 50 18.77 -1.59 -6.76
C PHE A 50 19.51 -2.10 -5.52
N ASP A 51 19.31 -1.49 -4.36
CA ASP A 51 19.86 -1.98 -3.09
C ASP A 51 19.38 -3.40 -2.79
N LEU A 52 18.10 -3.71 -3.07
CA LEU A 52 17.57 -5.06 -2.89
C LEU A 52 18.38 -6.06 -3.73
N LEU A 53 18.70 -5.73 -4.98
CA LEU A 53 19.51 -6.59 -5.85
C LEU A 53 20.93 -6.77 -5.29
N LEU A 54 21.57 -5.69 -4.82
CA LEU A 54 22.91 -5.77 -4.24
C LEU A 54 22.96 -6.61 -2.95
N VAL A 55 21.98 -6.44 -2.06
CA VAL A 55 21.84 -7.28 -0.87
C VAL A 55 21.60 -8.74 -1.26
N THR A 56 20.77 -8.98 -2.26
CA THR A 56 20.44 -10.35 -2.73
C THR A 56 21.66 -11.02 -3.37
N ASP A 57 22.48 -10.29 -4.12
CA ASP A 57 23.76 -10.78 -4.65
C ASP A 57 24.70 -11.26 -3.53
N ILE A 58 24.89 -10.45 -2.49
CA ILE A 58 25.72 -10.84 -1.33
C ILE A 58 25.20 -12.13 -0.70
N LEU A 59 23.88 -12.23 -0.47
CA LEU A 59 23.25 -13.39 0.16
C LEU A 59 23.38 -14.65 -0.70
N HIS A 60 23.16 -14.55 -2.01
CA HIS A 60 23.31 -15.67 -2.92
C HIS A 60 24.77 -16.14 -3.03
N ASN A 61 25.72 -15.21 -3.09
CA ASN A 61 27.16 -15.54 -3.08
C ASN A 61 27.60 -16.22 -1.78
N ASN A 62 26.85 -15.99 -0.69
CA ASN A 62 27.03 -16.66 0.61
C ASN A 62 26.13 -17.90 0.79
N HIS A 63 25.58 -18.44 -0.30
CA HIS A 63 24.76 -19.67 -0.32
C HIS A 63 23.45 -19.61 0.49
N ASN A 64 22.94 -18.41 0.79
CA ASN A 64 21.65 -18.26 1.44
C ASN A 64 20.49 -18.51 0.47
N GLY A 65 19.43 -19.17 0.92
CA GLY A 65 18.14 -19.10 0.25
C GLY A 65 17.39 -17.84 0.69
N VAL A 66 16.94 -17.03 -0.27
CA VAL A 66 16.38 -15.70 0.03
C VAL A 66 14.87 -15.69 -0.21
N HIS A 67 14.09 -15.38 0.83
CA HIS A 67 12.67 -15.07 0.75
C HIS A 67 12.45 -13.56 0.83
N LEU A 68 11.61 -13.01 -0.04
CA LEU A 68 11.33 -11.57 -0.09
C LEU A 68 10.00 -11.24 0.57
N ARG A 69 10.01 -10.24 1.45
CA ARG A 69 8.85 -9.60 2.06
C ARG A 69 8.80 -8.16 1.60
N VAL A 70 7.90 -7.85 0.68
CA VAL A 70 7.71 -6.49 0.15
C VAL A 70 6.67 -5.77 0.99
N ASP A 71 7.09 -4.77 1.77
CA ASP A 71 6.19 -3.93 2.57
C ASP A 71 5.54 -2.82 1.74
N TYR A 72 6.21 -2.35 0.68
CA TYR A 72 5.64 -1.45 -0.31
C TYR A 72 6.26 -1.75 -1.68
N LEU A 73 5.44 -1.88 -2.72
CA LEU A 73 5.91 -2.26 -4.05
C LEU A 73 6.02 -1.05 -5.00
N LEU A 74 7.21 -0.84 -5.56
CA LEU A 74 7.43 0.15 -6.60
C LEU A 74 6.56 -0.21 -7.82
N GLY A 75 5.86 0.78 -8.37
CA GLY A 75 5.00 0.56 -9.53
C GLY A 75 3.63 -0.02 -9.22
N ALA A 76 3.26 -0.25 -7.94
CA ALA A 76 1.98 -0.85 -7.56
C ALA A 76 0.74 -0.18 -8.19
N ARG A 77 0.76 1.14 -8.40
CA ARG A 77 -0.37 1.89 -9.00
C ARG A 77 -0.38 1.89 -10.54
N MET A 78 0.67 1.39 -11.15
CA MET A 78 0.87 1.32 -12.60
C MET A 78 0.79 -0.15 -13.03
N ASP A 79 -0.33 -0.77 -12.67
CA ASP A 79 -0.57 -2.22 -12.67
C ASP A 79 -1.10 -2.77 -13.99
N ARG A 80 -1.19 -1.93 -15.02
CA ARG A 80 -1.56 -2.30 -16.38
C ARG A 80 -1.06 -1.25 -17.37
N ARG A 81 -0.78 -1.71 -18.58
CA ARG A 81 -0.59 -0.82 -19.73
C ARG A 81 -1.91 -0.11 -20.10
N ILE A 82 -1.89 1.22 -20.16
CA ILE A 82 -3.03 2.04 -20.59
C ILE A 82 -3.04 2.23 -22.11
N ASP A 83 -1.87 2.48 -22.71
CA ASP A 83 -1.69 2.60 -24.16
C ASP A 83 -0.30 2.13 -24.60
N ASP A 84 -0.09 1.98 -25.91
CA ASP A 84 1.15 1.44 -26.50
C ASP A 84 2.40 2.33 -26.35
N ARG A 85 2.25 3.56 -25.87
CA ARG A 85 3.35 4.51 -25.64
C ARG A 85 3.74 4.62 -24.17
N GLN A 86 3.05 3.91 -23.28
CA GLN A 86 3.32 3.91 -21.85
C GLN A 86 3.94 2.57 -21.41
N PRO A 87 4.90 2.59 -20.47
CA PRO A 87 5.45 1.37 -19.92
C PRO A 87 4.42 0.68 -19.01
N ASP A 88 4.44 -0.64 -19.01
CA ASP A 88 3.86 -1.41 -17.91
C ASP A 88 4.89 -1.44 -16.79
N THR A 89 4.80 -0.47 -15.88
CA THR A 89 5.85 -0.28 -14.86
C THR A 89 5.85 -1.41 -13.84
N LEU A 90 4.67 -1.94 -13.48
CA LEU A 90 4.59 -3.09 -12.59
C LEU A 90 5.26 -4.32 -13.22
N ALA A 91 5.04 -4.58 -14.51
CA ALA A 91 5.70 -5.68 -15.21
C ALA A 91 7.23 -5.51 -15.24
N VAL A 92 7.74 -4.31 -15.53
CA VAL A 92 9.19 -4.04 -15.51
C VAL A 92 9.79 -4.30 -14.12
N VAL A 93 9.13 -3.86 -13.05
CA VAL A 93 9.59 -4.11 -11.68
C VAL A 93 9.51 -5.60 -11.34
N ALA A 94 8.44 -6.29 -11.76
CA ALA A 94 8.29 -7.72 -11.55
C ALA A 94 9.38 -8.53 -12.26
N ASP A 95 9.73 -8.19 -13.50
CA ASP A 95 10.81 -8.85 -14.24
C ASP A 95 12.15 -8.74 -13.51
N ILE A 96 12.44 -7.58 -12.92
CA ILE A 96 13.65 -7.36 -12.12
C ILE A 96 13.62 -8.21 -10.84
N ILE A 97 12.50 -8.24 -10.12
CA ILE A 97 12.32 -9.06 -8.91
C ILE A 97 12.45 -10.55 -9.25
N ASN A 98 11.86 -11.00 -10.37
CA ASN A 98 11.91 -12.38 -10.82
C ASN A 98 13.34 -12.79 -11.19
N ALA A 99 14.09 -11.90 -11.86
CA ALA A 99 15.50 -12.13 -12.20
C ALA A 99 16.40 -12.27 -10.96
N ALA A 100 16.00 -11.68 -9.83
CA ALA A 100 16.72 -11.80 -8.56
C ALA A 100 16.54 -13.18 -7.87
N ASN A 101 15.69 -14.07 -8.40
CA ASN A 101 15.59 -15.49 -8.02
C ASN A 101 15.31 -15.76 -6.53
N PHE A 102 14.27 -15.11 -5.98
CA PHE A 102 13.79 -15.37 -4.62
C PHE A 102 13.08 -16.74 -4.51
N LYS A 103 13.23 -17.42 -3.36
CA LYS A 103 12.53 -18.68 -3.04
C LYS A 103 11.02 -18.50 -2.90
N SER A 104 10.60 -17.40 -2.29
CA SER A 104 9.21 -16.93 -2.30
C SER A 104 9.16 -15.42 -2.15
N VAL A 105 8.04 -14.84 -2.59
CA VAL A 105 7.76 -13.41 -2.43
C VAL A 105 6.44 -13.25 -1.72
N SER A 106 6.33 -12.31 -0.78
CA SER A 106 5.05 -11.94 -0.18
C SER A 106 4.93 -10.43 -0.12
N ILE A 107 3.75 -9.91 -0.45
CA ILE A 107 3.51 -8.48 -0.61
C ILE A 107 2.48 -8.04 0.43
N LEU A 108 2.80 -6.99 1.17
CA LEU A 108 1.87 -6.31 2.07
C LEU A 108 0.89 -5.47 1.24
N ASP A 109 -0.40 -5.80 1.35
CA ASP A 109 -1.57 -5.12 0.77
C ASP A 109 -1.34 -4.61 -0.66
N PRO A 110 -1.09 -5.50 -1.63
CA PRO A 110 -0.85 -5.09 -3.01
C PRO A 110 -2.03 -4.27 -3.55
N HIS A 111 -1.71 -3.28 -4.39
CA HIS A 111 -2.72 -2.40 -4.99
C HIS A 111 -3.77 -3.18 -5.79
N SER A 112 -3.33 -4.23 -6.48
CA SER A 112 -4.19 -5.19 -7.19
C SER A 112 -3.54 -6.57 -7.24
N ASP A 113 -4.34 -7.59 -7.57
CA ASP A 113 -3.87 -8.96 -7.73
C ASP A 113 -2.86 -9.11 -8.89
N ALA A 114 -2.77 -8.13 -9.81
CA ALA A 114 -1.84 -8.17 -10.94
C ALA A 114 -0.38 -8.39 -10.52
N ALA A 115 0.04 -7.80 -9.38
CA ALA A 115 1.39 -8.01 -8.86
C ALA A 115 1.62 -9.46 -8.41
N LEU A 116 0.60 -10.10 -7.85
CA LEU A 116 0.66 -11.49 -7.38
C LEU A 116 0.72 -12.47 -8.55
N ASP A 117 0.07 -12.13 -9.66
CA ASP A 117 0.01 -12.98 -10.85
C ASP A 117 1.33 -13.01 -11.64
N ILE A 118 2.08 -11.92 -11.66
CA ILE A 118 3.29 -11.78 -12.50
C ILE A 118 4.61 -11.95 -11.74
N ILE A 119 4.61 -11.82 -10.41
CA ILE A 119 5.80 -12.07 -9.59
C ILE A 119 5.89 -13.56 -9.29
N ALA A 120 6.97 -14.19 -9.72
CA ALA A 120 7.21 -15.62 -9.57
C ALA A 120 7.32 -16.00 -8.09
N GLY A 121 6.66 -17.09 -7.70
CA GLY A 121 6.66 -17.57 -6.32
C GLY A 121 5.96 -16.62 -5.34
N CYS A 122 5.09 -15.73 -5.83
CA CYS A 122 4.33 -14.84 -4.96
C CYS A 122 3.27 -15.62 -4.17
N GLU A 123 3.29 -15.44 -2.85
CA GLU A 123 2.33 -15.98 -1.90
C GLU A 123 1.04 -15.13 -1.89
N LEU A 124 0.04 -15.59 -1.14
CA LEU A 124 -1.17 -14.82 -0.88
C LEU A 124 -0.84 -13.45 -0.27
N PRO A 125 -1.64 -12.41 -0.56
CA PRO A 125 -1.39 -11.07 -0.06
C PRO A 125 -1.42 -11.06 1.47
N ARG A 126 -0.45 -10.38 2.07
CA ARG A 126 -0.43 -10.12 3.51
C ARG A 126 -1.21 -8.85 3.75
N TYR A 127 -2.12 -8.84 4.70
CA TYR A 127 -2.78 -7.62 5.15
C TYR A 127 -2.27 -7.21 6.54
N PRO A 128 -2.30 -5.92 6.90
CA PRO A 128 -1.89 -5.43 8.22
C PRO A 128 -2.93 -5.76 9.30
N MET A 129 -3.13 -7.05 9.57
CA MET A 129 -4.18 -7.56 10.45
C MET A 129 -4.00 -7.16 11.90
N ALA A 130 -2.75 -7.00 12.36
CA ALA A 130 -2.45 -6.57 13.72
C ALA A 130 -2.81 -5.09 13.90
N GLU A 131 -2.36 -4.24 12.98
CA GLU A 131 -2.66 -2.81 12.98
C GLU A 131 -4.15 -2.54 12.79
N MET A 132 -4.81 -3.29 11.89
CA MET A 132 -6.26 -3.18 11.73
C MET A 132 -6.99 -3.58 13.02
N ARG A 133 -6.59 -4.68 13.68
CA ARG A 133 -7.18 -5.10 14.96
C ARG A 133 -7.04 -4.02 16.03
N ASP A 134 -5.86 -3.43 16.15
CA ASP A 134 -5.59 -2.37 17.12
C ASP A 134 -6.47 -1.16 16.84
N VAL A 135 -6.59 -0.74 15.57
CA VAL A 135 -7.47 0.36 15.17
C VAL A 135 -8.93 0.03 15.47
N LEU A 136 -9.43 -1.14 15.06
CA LEU A 136 -10.82 -1.54 15.27
C LEU A 136 -11.19 -1.65 16.76
N SER A 137 -10.22 -1.90 17.65
CA SER A 137 -10.45 -1.92 19.09
C SER A 137 -10.89 -0.57 19.67
N GLU A 138 -10.69 0.53 18.94
CA GLU A 138 -11.16 1.88 19.30
C GLU A 138 -12.62 2.15 18.88
N TYR A 139 -13.30 1.17 18.26
CA TYR A 139 -14.62 1.36 17.65
C TYR A 139 -15.63 0.30 18.10
N GLU A 140 -16.85 0.75 18.35
CA GLU A 140 -17.96 -0.15 18.65
C GLU A 140 -18.66 -0.56 17.34
N PRO A 141 -18.81 -1.87 17.04
CA PRO A 141 -19.41 -2.34 15.79
C PRO A 141 -20.83 -1.83 15.56
N ALA A 142 -21.62 -1.71 16.63
CA ALA A 142 -23.00 -1.21 16.54
C ALA A 142 -23.07 0.26 16.10
N GLU A 143 -22.00 1.03 16.32
CA GLU A 143 -21.95 2.49 16.16
C GLU A 143 -21.05 2.97 15.02
N THR A 144 -20.44 2.02 14.31
CA THR A 144 -19.40 2.27 13.31
C THR A 144 -19.69 1.54 12.02
N LEU A 145 -19.51 2.22 10.90
CA LEU A 145 -19.55 1.65 9.56
C LEU A 145 -18.14 1.65 8.97
N ILE A 146 -17.73 0.50 8.43
CA ILE A 146 -16.52 0.40 7.61
C ILE A 146 -16.89 0.84 6.19
N VAL A 147 -16.19 1.85 5.68
CA VAL A 147 -16.42 2.41 4.36
C VAL A 147 -15.41 1.84 3.38
N ILE A 148 -15.93 1.15 2.35
CA ILE A 148 -15.16 0.68 1.20
C ILE A 148 -15.18 1.81 0.15
N PRO A 149 -14.04 2.46 -0.16
CA PRO A 149 -14.02 3.69 -0.95
C PRO A 149 -14.31 3.47 -2.44
N ASP A 150 -14.04 2.28 -2.97
CA ASP A 150 -14.40 1.85 -4.32
C ASP A 150 -14.43 0.32 -4.46
N LYS A 151 -14.84 -0.18 -5.64
CA LYS A 151 -14.96 -1.62 -5.91
C LYS A 151 -13.64 -2.39 -5.80
N GLY A 152 -12.50 -1.76 -6.11
CA GLY A 152 -11.20 -2.41 -6.01
C GLY A 152 -10.82 -2.73 -4.57
N ALA A 153 -11.24 -1.89 -3.62
CA ALA A 153 -10.94 -2.07 -2.20
C ALA A 153 -11.80 -3.15 -1.50
N ALA A 154 -12.90 -3.60 -2.08
CA ALA A 154 -13.85 -4.48 -1.37
C ALA A 154 -13.18 -5.77 -0.84
N LYS A 155 -12.37 -6.45 -1.67
CA LYS A 155 -11.68 -7.70 -1.30
C LYS A 155 -10.77 -7.50 -0.08
N ARG A 156 -9.92 -6.45 -0.08
CA ARG A 156 -8.99 -6.17 1.03
C ARG A 156 -9.72 -5.77 2.31
N VAL A 157 -10.74 -4.92 2.19
CA VAL A 157 -11.46 -4.40 3.36
C VAL A 157 -12.21 -5.52 4.06
N LEU A 158 -12.89 -6.37 3.29
CA LEU A 158 -13.57 -7.54 3.85
C LEU A 158 -12.58 -8.50 4.51
N ALA A 159 -11.44 -8.81 3.87
CA ALA A 159 -10.42 -9.66 4.47
C ALA A 159 -9.87 -9.10 5.80
N MET A 160 -9.64 -7.79 5.87
CA MET A 160 -9.10 -7.12 7.06
C MET A 160 -10.09 -7.00 8.23
N THR A 161 -11.38 -6.94 7.93
CA THR A 161 -12.44 -6.67 8.93
C THR A 161 -13.35 -7.87 9.19
N GLN A 162 -13.08 -9.00 8.53
CA GLN A 162 -13.82 -10.25 8.72
C GLN A 162 -13.76 -10.72 10.18
N GLY A 163 -14.92 -11.09 10.73
CA GLY A 163 -15.03 -11.62 12.09
C GLY A 163 -15.09 -10.56 13.19
N PHE A 164 -14.97 -9.27 12.87
CA PHE A 164 -15.06 -8.18 13.86
C PHE A 164 -16.49 -7.62 14.05
N GLY A 165 -17.47 -8.08 13.28
CA GLY A 165 -18.89 -7.74 13.46
C GLY A 165 -19.31 -6.34 12.98
N PHE A 166 -18.40 -5.59 12.35
CA PHE A 166 -18.74 -4.29 11.75
C PHE A 166 -19.59 -4.45 10.50
N ALA A 167 -20.52 -3.52 10.29
CA ALA A 167 -21.23 -3.39 9.03
C ALA A 167 -20.40 -2.59 8.02
N HIS A 168 -20.55 -2.94 6.74
CA HIS A 168 -19.83 -2.31 5.64
C HIS A 168 -20.77 -1.48 4.78
N VAL A 169 -20.23 -0.40 4.23
CA VAL A 169 -20.89 0.39 3.21
C VAL A 169 -19.93 0.61 2.06
N GLN A 170 -20.38 0.35 0.83
CA GLN A 170 -19.57 0.54 -0.36
C GLN A 170 -19.93 1.85 -1.04
N CYS A 171 -18.90 2.64 -1.32
CA CYS A 171 -19.01 3.88 -2.06
C CYS A 171 -18.50 3.70 -3.49
N TYR A 172 -19.07 4.45 -4.42
CA TYR A 172 -18.68 4.45 -5.83
C TYR A 172 -18.47 5.88 -6.26
N LYS A 173 -17.36 6.12 -6.94
CA LYS A 173 -17.08 7.40 -7.59
C LYS A 173 -18.10 7.60 -8.71
N VAL A 174 -19.00 8.57 -8.54
CA VAL A 174 -19.82 9.08 -9.64
C VAL A 174 -18.96 10.12 -10.35
N ARG A 175 -18.78 9.95 -11.66
CA ARG A 175 -18.09 10.94 -12.49
C ARG A 175 -19.11 11.62 -13.36
N ASP A 176 -18.93 12.91 -13.56
CA ASP A 176 -19.65 13.68 -14.56
C ASP A 176 -19.27 13.13 -15.94
N GLU A 177 -20.26 12.67 -16.70
CA GLU A 177 -20.05 12.00 -17.99
C GLU A 177 -19.48 12.93 -19.08
N GLN A 178 -19.61 14.25 -18.90
CA GLN A 178 -19.15 15.25 -19.87
C GLN A 178 -17.73 15.74 -19.58
N THR A 179 -17.35 15.83 -18.30
CA THR A 179 -16.06 16.39 -17.87
C THR A 179 -15.08 15.35 -17.32
N GLY A 180 -15.55 14.13 -17.03
CA GLY A 180 -14.78 13.08 -16.36
C GLY A 180 -14.42 13.40 -14.89
N ALA A 181 -14.86 14.56 -14.38
CA ALA A 181 -14.60 15.00 -13.02
C ALA A 181 -15.43 14.20 -12.01
N LEU A 182 -14.91 14.04 -10.80
CA LEU A 182 -15.64 13.40 -9.70
C LEU A 182 -16.86 14.27 -9.32
N SER A 183 -18.07 13.81 -9.60
CA SER A 183 -19.32 14.53 -9.37
C SER A 183 -20.02 14.16 -8.05
N GLY A 184 -19.64 13.03 -7.44
CA GLY A 184 -20.14 12.62 -6.14
C GLY A 184 -19.73 11.21 -5.75
N PHE A 185 -20.29 10.74 -4.63
CA PHE A 185 -20.19 9.35 -4.19
C PHE A 185 -21.60 8.78 -4.02
N ALA A 186 -21.87 7.65 -4.67
CA ALA A 186 -23.07 6.87 -4.41
C ALA A 186 -22.74 5.82 -3.35
N ILE A 187 -23.63 5.65 -2.38
CA ILE A 187 -23.58 4.58 -1.39
C ILE A 187 -24.41 3.42 -1.96
N ALA A 188 -23.78 2.32 -2.41
CA ALA A 188 -24.54 1.12 -2.77
C ALA A 188 -24.62 0.17 -1.58
N ASN A 189 -25.86 -0.23 -1.29
CA ASN A 189 -26.22 -1.11 -0.20
C ASN A 189 -26.55 -2.48 -0.82
N GLU A 190 -25.56 -3.34 -1.04
CA GLU A 190 -25.76 -4.58 -1.80
C GLU A 190 -26.49 -5.71 -1.04
N ALA A 191 -26.93 -5.54 0.20
CA ALA A 191 -27.66 -6.60 0.89
C ALA A 191 -28.67 -6.09 1.91
N ALA A 192 -29.95 -5.98 1.52
CA ALA A 192 -31.20 -6.07 2.32
C ALA A 192 -31.31 -5.36 3.70
N ARG A 193 -30.32 -4.58 4.11
CA ARG A 193 -30.22 -3.82 5.35
C ARG A 193 -29.74 -2.44 4.96
N VAL A 194 -30.66 -1.48 5.01
CA VAL A 194 -30.36 -0.06 4.82
C VAL A 194 -29.54 0.38 6.04
N TYR A 195 -28.22 0.35 5.95
CA TYR A 195 -27.38 0.96 6.97
C TYR A 195 -27.33 2.47 6.70
N SER A 196 -28.03 3.24 7.53
CA SER A 196 -27.93 4.69 7.49
C SER A 196 -26.57 5.13 8.01
N VAL A 197 -25.89 5.97 7.24
CA VAL A 197 -24.65 6.65 7.65
C VAL A 197 -24.93 7.70 8.72
N THR A 198 -26.17 8.18 8.83
CA THR A 198 -26.55 9.24 9.76
C THR A 198 -26.28 8.85 11.22
N GLY A 199 -25.49 9.66 11.91
CA GLY A 199 -25.10 9.48 13.31
C GLY A 199 -24.00 8.44 13.55
N LYS A 200 -23.54 7.72 12.52
CA LYS A 200 -22.51 6.68 12.65
C LYS A 200 -21.10 7.26 12.57
N ARG A 201 -20.14 6.58 13.22
CA ARG A 201 -18.70 6.77 12.91
C ARG A 201 -18.42 6.03 11.60
N CYS A 202 -17.65 6.63 10.72
CA CYS A 202 -17.23 6.01 9.46
C CYS A 202 -15.73 5.81 9.50
N LEU A 203 -15.27 4.58 9.27
CA LEU A 203 -13.84 4.28 9.08
C LEU A 203 -13.63 3.88 7.62
N ILE A 204 -13.03 4.75 6.84
CA ILE A 204 -12.62 4.46 5.46
C ILE A 204 -11.38 3.58 5.51
N VAL A 205 -11.37 2.48 4.74
CA VAL A 205 -10.24 1.55 4.70
C VAL A 205 -9.77 1.38 3.25
N ASP A 206 -8.49 1.61 2.99
CA ASP A 206 -7.89 1.45 1.65
C ASP A 206 -6.41 1.02 1.70
N ASP A 207 -5.79 0.73 0.55
CA ASP A 207 -4.36 0.40 0.49
C ASP A 207 -3.49 1.65 0.54
N ILE A 208 -3.72 2.64 -0.32
CA ILE A 208 -2.78 3.75 -0.54
C ILE A 208 -3.47 5.11 -0.37
N CYS A 209 -2.87 5.99 0.44
CA CYS A 209 -3.15 7.42 0.38
C CYS A 209 -1.96 8.19 -0.17
N ASP A 210 -2.08 8.67 -1.42
CA ASP A 210 -1.13 9.61 -2.02
C ASP A 210 -1.49 11.08 -1.73
N GLY A 211 -2.21 11.75 -2.63
CA GLY A 211 -2.60 13.14 -2.46
C GLY A 211 -3.90 13.35 -1.67
N GLY A 212 -4.57 12.28 -1.23
CA GLY A 212 -5.77 12.33 -0.38
C GLY A 212 -7.07 12.81 -1.03
N GLY A 213 -7.06 13.25 -2.29
CA GLY A 213 -8.23 13.84 -2.95
C GLY A 213 -9.47 12.94 -2.98
N THR A 214 -9.30 11.64 -3.20
CA THR A 214 -10.39 10.65 -3.11
C THR A 214 -11.06 10.68 -1.73
N PHE A 215 -10.26 10.64 -0.66
CA PHE A 215 -10.76 10.55 0.70
C PHE A 215 -11.39 11.86 1.17
N THR A 216 -10.85 13.01 0.78
CA THR A 216 -11.49 14.32 1.07
C THR A 216 -12.84 14.44 0.38
N GLY A 217 -12.96 14.02 -0.88
CA GLY A 217 -14.24 14.00 -1.57
C GLY A 217 -15.25 13.07 -0.91
N LEU A 218 -14.80 11.87 -0.53
CA LEU A 218 -15.63 10.88 0.13
C LEU A 218 -16.08 11.36 1.52
N ALA A 219 -15.17 11.98 2.28
CA ALA A 219 -15.48 12.55 3.59
C ALA A 219 -16.55 13.63 3.51
N LYS A 220 -16.48 14.50 2.49
CA LYS A 220 -17.53 15.50 2.25
C LYS A 220 -18.90 14.83 2.05
N ALA A 221 -18.98 13.82 1.18
CA ALA A 221 -20.23 13.12 0.91
C ALA A 221 -20.78 12.38 2.15
N LEU A 222 -19.92 11.72 2.92
CA LEU A 222 -20.30 11.05 4.17
C LEU A 222 -20.81 12.05 5.22
N ARG A 223 -20.16 13.22 5.33
CA ARG A 223 -20.58 14.27 6.26
C ARG A 223 -21.95 14.85 5.87
N GLU A 224 -22.17 15.09 4.58
CA GLU A 224 -23.47 15.54 4.04
C GLU A 224 -24.57 14.49 4.26
N ALA A 225 -24.24 13.20 4.24
CA ALA A 225 -25.13 12.10 4.60
C ALA A 225 -25.36 11.95 6.13
N GLY A 226 -24.73 12.80 6.95
CA GLY A 226 -24.93 12.86 8.39
C GLY A 226 -23.97 12.00 9.22
N ALA A 227 -22.81 11.58 8.69
CA ALA A 227 -21.80 10.88 9.47
C ALA A 227 -21.34 11.71 10.68
N ARG A 228 -21.26 11.08 11.86
CA ARG A 228 -20.81 11.70 13.12
C ARG A 228 -19.32 12.03 13.08
N SER A 229 -18.50 11.08 12.63
CA SER A 229 -17.06 11.26 12.43
C SER A 229 -16.58 10.41 11.28
N ILE A 230 -15.49 10.81 10.63
CA ILE A 230 -14.93 10.14 9.47
C ILE A 230 -13.43 9.98 9.70
N ASP A 231 -13.00 8.74 9.88
CA ASP A 231 -11.61 8.36 10.07
C ASP A 231 -11.11 7.60 8.83
N LEU A 232 -9.79 7.54 8.65
CA LEU A 232 -9.15 6.88 7.52
C LEU A 232 -8.08 5.91 8.02
N PHE A 233 -8.14 4.66 7.58
CA PHE A 233 -7.05 3.70 7.63
C PHE A 233 -6.52 3.48 6.21
N VAL A 234 -5.20 3.63 6.04
CA VAL A 234 -4.52 3.17 4.82
C VAL A 234 -3.30 2.35 5.16
N THR A 235 -3.05 1.26 4.44
CA THR A 235 -1.84 0.47 4.66
C THR A 235 -0.59 1.31 4.34
N HIS A 236 -0.58 1.98 3.19
CA HIS A 236 0.55 2.74 2.65
C HIS A 236 0.22 4.25 2.62
N GLY A 237 0.63 4.95 3.67
CA GLY A 237 0.46 6.40 3.79
C GLY A 237 1.58 7.18 3.11
N ILE A 238 1.44 7.50 1.81
CA ILE A 238 2.42 8.32 1.07
C ILE A 238 2.26 9.81 1.41
N PHE A 239 1.00 10.28 1.48
CA PHE A 239 0.63 11.65 1.88
C PHE A 239 1.42 12.75 1.16
N SER A 240 1.52 12.68 -0.17
CA SER A 240 2.37 13.61 -0.95
C SER A 240 1.95 15.08 -0.89
N LYS A 241 0.71 15.35 -0.52
CA LYS A 241 0.16 16.70 -0.28
C LYS A 241 0.02 17.05 1.20
N GLY A 242 0.60 16.25 2.09
CA GLY A 242 0.48 16.38 3.54
C GLY A 242 -0.59 15.47 4.14
N ARG A 243 -0.52 15.30 5.47
CA ARG A 243 -1.42 14.44 6.25
C ARG A 243 -2.72 15.15 6.65
N ALA A 244 -2.80 16.46 6.49
CA ALA A 244 -4.02 17.22 6.76
C ALA A 244 -5.02 17.02 5.61
N LEU A 245 -5.86 15.98 5.72
CA LEU A 245 -6.92 15.71 4.76
C LEU A 245 -8.22 16.36 5.22
N GLN A 246 -8.74 17.30 4.44
CA GLN A 246 -9.96 18.01 4.80
C GLN A 246 -11.13 17.01 4.99
N GLY A 247 -11.85 17.16 6.11
CA GLY A 247 -13.02 16.35 6.44
C GLY A 247 -12.72 15.01 7.11
N ILE A 248 -11.45 14.58 7.17
CA ILE A 248 -11.00 13.39 7.91
C ILE A 248 -10.60 13.81 9.32
N ASP A 249 -11.19 13.17 10.33
CA ASP A 249 -11.03 13.48 11.75
C ASP A 249 -9.78 12.79 12.34
N LYS A 250 -9.53 11.52 12.00
CA LYS A 250 -8.32 10.77 12.39
C LYS A 250 -7.77 9.93 11.23
N ILE A 251 -6.44 9.83 11.14
CA ILE A 251 -5.75 9.02 10.13
C ILE A 251 -4.85 7.99 10.80
N TYR A 252 -5.00 6.74 10.39
CA TYR A 252 -4.15 5.62 10.71
C TYR A 252 -3.40 5.19 9.44
N SER A 253 -2.10 4.94 9.58
CA SER A 253 -1.36 4.23 8.55
C SER A 253 -0.30 3.35 9.18
N THR A 254 0.12 2.33 8.45
CA THR A 254 1.32 1.57 8.84
C THR A 254 2.59 2.40 8.54
N GLY A 255 3.76 1.85 8.92
CA GLY A 255 5.09 2.38 8.57
C GLY A 255 5.70 1.76 7.31
N SER A 256 4.87 1.17 6.44
CA SER A 256 5.31 0.41 5.25
C SER A 256 5.90 1.28 4.14
N PHE A 257 5.35 2.48 3.91
CA PHE A 257 5.94 3.44 2.98
C PHE A 257 6.94 4.34 3.72
N ARG A 258 8.18 4.38 3.23
CA ARG A 258 9.27 5.17 3.83
C ARG A 258 9.95 6.13 2.86
N GLY A 259 9.42 6.23 1.64
CA GLY A 259 9.99 7.07 0.59
C GLY A 259 9.90 8.55 0.92
N ARG A 260 10.89 9.33 0.46
CA ARG A 260 10.80 10.79 0.49
C ARG A 260 9.83 11.24 -0.58
N VAL A 261 8.75 11.91 -0.17
CA VAL A 261 7.91 12.65 -1.11
C VAL A 261 8.74 13.80 -1.67
N HIS A 262 9.05 13.75 -2.96
CA HIS A 262 9.63 14.91 -3.62
C HIS A 262 8.58 16.02 -3.61
N PRO A 263 8.87 17.23 -3.07
CA PRO A 263 7.98 18.36 -3.27
C PRO A 263 7.77 18.49 -4.78
N LYS A 264 6.52 18.65 -5.23
CA LYS A 264 6.20 18.87 -6.65
C LYS A 264 7.23 19.83 -7.22
N ARG A 265 8.08 19.38 -8.15
CA ARG A 265 9.06 20.25 -8.80
C ARG A 265 8.28 21.45 -9.36
N PRO A 266 8.53 22.68 -8.89
CA PRO A 266 7.92 23.85 -9.50
C PRO A 266 8.34 23.87 -10.97
N GLY A 267 7.40 23.67 -11.90
CA GLY A 267 7.68 23.77 -13.34
C GLY A 267 7.17 22.64 -14.24
N VAL A 268 6.76 21.48 -13.71
CA VAL A 268 6.08 20.47 -14.55
C VAL A 268 4.62 20.87 -14.70
N ARG A 269 4.35 21.74 -15.68
CA ARG A 269 3.00 21.95 -16.22
C ARG A 269 2.65 20.70 -17.01
N THR A 270 1.73 19.90 -16.51
CA THR A 270 0.98 18.99 -17.40
C THR A 270 0.11 19.89 -18.27
N GLY A 271 0.30 19.82 -19.59
CA GLY A 271 -0.46 20.57 -20.59
C GLY A 271 -1.96 20.25 -20.54
N PRO A 272 -2.77 20.95 -21.36
CA PRO A 272 -4.22 21.02 -21.23
C PRO A 272 -4.91 19.66 -21.21
#